data_AF-A0A562QEW6-F1
#
_entry.id   AF-A0A562QEW6-F1
#
_cell.length_a   1.000
_cell.length_b   1.000
_cell.length_c   1.000
_cell.angle_alpha   90.00
_cell.angle_beta   90.00
_cell.angle_gamma   90.00
#
_symmetry.space_group_name_H-M   'P 1'
#
loop_
_entity.id
_entity.type
_entity.pdbx_description
1 polymer ?
#
loop_
_entity_poly.entity_id
_entity_poly.type
_entity_poly.pdbx_seq_one_letter_code
_entity_poly.pdbx_strand_id
1 'polypeptide(L)'
;MIRFPVKPKLRYYSGVNRKLQRKKKRVYNAVAHRAANHLNTQIANNESDTQQYMFANIAYDIGASTDDVRSALSNGGYNGVTFMGISAEERTALARYRREGS
;
A
#
# COMPACT_ATOMS: atom_id res chain seq x y z
N MET A 1 -5.22 -14.55 4.65
CA MET A 1 -6.09 -13.99 3.60
C MET A 1 -5.96 -12.47 3.62
N ILE A 2 -5.59 -11.84 2.51
CA ILE A 2 -5.44 -10.38 2.45
C ILE A 2 -6.82 -9.77 2.37
N ARG A 3 -7.16 -8.85 3.29
CA ARG A 3 -8.41 -8.08 3.18
C ARG A 3 -8.24 -6.96 2.16
N PHE A 4 -9.07 -6.99 1.12
CA PHE A 4 -9.25 -5.86 0.22
C PHE A 4 -10.19 -4.80 0.82
N PRO A 5 -9.98 -3.52 0.50
CA PRO A 5 -8.78 -2.97 -0.12
C PRO A 5 -7.58 -3.02 0.84
N VAL A 6 -6.36 -3.05 0.29
CA VAL A 6 -5.11 -3.03 1.07
C VAL A 6 -5.11 -1.82 2.00
N LYS A 7 -4.95 -2.09 3.29
CA LYS A 7 -4.97 -1.06 4.34
C LYS A 7 -3.55 -0.59 4.65
N PRO A 8 -3.34 0.72 4.85
CA PRO A 8 -2.05 1.24 5.29
C PRO A 8 -1.71 0.73 6.69
N LYS A 9 -0.48 0.27 6.91
CA LYS A 9 0.00 -0.06 8.25
C LYS A 9 0.43 1.22 8.94
N LEU A 10 -0.42 1.78 9.78
CA LEU A 10 -0.11 3.00 10.52
C LEU A 10 0.78 2.67 11.71
N ARG A 11 1.81 3.50 11.94
CA ARG A 11 2.63 3.39 13.16
C ARG A 11 2.12 4.34 14.22
N TYR A 12 2.09 3.82 15.45
CA TYR A 12 2.00 4.62 16.65
C TYR A 12 3.40 4.75 17.23
N TYR A 13 3.85 5.98 17.48
CA TYR A 13 5.10 6.20 18.23
C TYR A 13 4.73 6.37 19.70
N SER A 14 5.30 5.56 20.57
CA SER A 14 5.03 5.55 22.02
C SER A 14 6.04 6.34 22.86
N GLY A 15 7.08 6.92 22.24
CA GLY A 15 8.11 7.66 22.97
C GLY A 15 7.62 9.01 23.53
N VAL A 16 8.26 9.45 24.61
CA VAL A 16 7.85 10.61 25.42
C VAL A 16 7.93 11.95 24.65
N ASN A 17 8.78 12.04 23.63
CA ASN A 17 8.95 13.28 22.86
C ASN A 17 7.80 13.49 21.85
N ARG A 18 6.79 14.28 22.25
CA ARG A 18 5.59 14.59 21.44
C ARG A 18 5.90 15.26 20.09
N LYS A 19 6.96 16.06 19.94
CA LYS A 19 7.32 16.70 18.67
C LYS A 19 7.85 15.67 17.66
N LEU A 20 8.76 14.80 18.11
CA LEU A 20 9.28 13.69 17.32
C LEU A 20 8.20 12.65 16.99
N GLN A 21 7.31 12.37 17.95
CA GLN A 21 6.11 11.54 17.76
C GLN A 21 5.28 12.07 16.58
N ARG A 22 4.88 13.34 16.62
CA ARG A 22 4.04 13.96 15.59
C ARG A 22 4.71 13.95 14.22
N LYS A 23 6.00 14.31 14.14
CA LYS A 23 6.73 14.36 12.87
C LYS A 23 6.90 12.98 12.25
N LYS A 24 7.42 12.00 13.01
CA LYS A 24 7.66 10.64 12.49
C LYS A 24 6.35 9.92 12.16
N LYS A 25 5.32 10.06 13.01
CA LYS A 25 3.97 9.54 12.75
C LYS A 25 3.38 10.13 11.47
N ARG A 26 3.46 11.45 11.28
CA ARG A 26 2.89 12.11 10.10
C ARG A 26 3.57 11.65 8.81
N VAL A 27 4.91 11.63 8.77
CA VAL A 27 5.66 11.22 7.58
C VAL A 27 5.38 9.75 7.24
N TYR A 28 5.53 8.86 8.22
CA TYR A 28 5.33 7.44 8.00
C TYR A 28 3.89 7.09 7.60
N ASN A 29 2.90 7.66 8.31
CA ASN A 29 1.51 7.39 7.97
C ASN A 29 1.13 7.96 6.59
N ALA A 30 1.70 9.10 6.20
CA ALA A 30 1.49 9.65 4.86
C ALA A 30 2.04 8.70 3.78
N VAL A 31 3.26 8.16 3.96
CA VAL A 31 3.82 7.15 3.05
C VAL A 31 2.94 5.90 3.03
N ALA A 32 2.46 5.44 4.19
CA ALA A 32 1.61 4.27 4.25
C ALA A 32 0.29 4.45 3.50
N HIS A 33 -0.37 5.60 3.64
CA HIS A 33 -1.57 5.92 2.87
C HIS A 33 -1.31 5.97 1.37
N ARG A 34 -0.20 6.60 0.94
CA ARG A 34 0.17 6.69 -0.48
C ARG A 34 0.45 5.31 -1.07
N ALA A 35 1.26 4.50 -0.39
CA ALA A 35 1.59 3.15 -0.83
C ALA A 35 0.34 2.27 -0.96
N ALA A 36 -0.54 2.29 0.06
CA ALA A 36 -1.78 1.52 0.03
C ALA A 36 -2.73 1.98 -1.09
N ASN A 37 -2.90 3.29 -1.28
CA ASN A 37 -3.76 3.82 -2.34
C ASN A 37 -3.21 3.50 -3.73
N HIS A 38 -1.90 3.67 -3.94
CA HIS A 38 -1.23 3.36 -5.19
C HIS A 38 -1.37 1.87 -5.54
N LEU A 39 -1.11 0.98 -4.57
CA LEU A 39 -1.25 -0.46 -4.76
C LEU A 39 -2.71 -0.85 -5.05
N ASN A 40 -3.69 -0.32 -4.32
CA ASN A 40 -5.11 -0.57 -4.61
C ASN A 40 -5.51 -0.08 -6.01
N THR A 41 -4.93 1.02 -6.49
CA THR A 41 -5.16 1.53 -7.84
C THR A 41 -4.58 0.59 -8.89
N GLN A 42 -3.36 0.09 -8.71
CA GLN A 42 -2.76 -0.87 -9.62
C GLN A 42 -3.57 -2.17 -9.68
N ILE A 43 -4.00 -2.69 -8.52
CA ILE A 43 -4.81 -3.90 -8.46
C ILE A 43 -6.17 -3.71 -9.13
N ALA A 44 -6.83 -2.56 -8.90
CA ALA A 44 -8.13 -2.27 -9.49
C ALA A 44 -8.10 -2.20 -11.03
N ASN A 45 -6.97 -1.79 -11.60
CA ASN A 45 -6.79 -1.66 -13.04
C ASN A 45 -6.13 -2.89 -13.70
N ASN A 46 -5.74 -3.90 -12.91
CA ASN A 46 -5.14 -5.13 -13.43
C ASN A 46 -6.16 -6.27 -13.41
N GLU A 47 -6.46 -6.81 -14.59
CA GLU A 47 -7.42 -7.90 -14.76
C GLU A 47 -6.78 -9.29 -14.60
N SER A 48 -5.45 -9.36 -14.55
CA SER A 48 -4.71 -10.62 -14.36
C SER A 48 -5.10 -11.30 -13.05
N ASP A 49 -5.23 -12.63 -13.09
CA ASP A 49 -5.56 -13.45 -11.93
C ASP A 49 -4.42 -13.47 -10.89
N THR A 50 -3.18 -13.54 -11.38
CA THR A 50 -1.97 -13.39 -10.56
C THR A 50 -1.34 -12.02 -10.82
N GLN A 51 -1.06 -11.28 -9.75
CA GLN A 51 -0.50 -9.93 -9.83
C GLN A 51 0.67 -9.80 -8.87
N GLN A 52 1.79 -9.28 -9.36
CA GLN A 52 3.01 -9.09 -8.57
C GLN A 52 3.44 -7.63 -8.61
N TYR A 53 3.71 -7.07 -7.43
CA TYR A 53 4.12 -5.67 -7.29
C TYR A 53 5.38 -5.58 -6.44
N MET A 54 6.45 -5.07 -7.05
CA MET A 54 7.73 -4.89 -6.39
C MET A 54 7.72 -3.60 -5.57
N PHE A 55 8.23 -3.66 -4.33
CA PHE A 55 8.31 -2.50 -3.46
C PHE A 55 9.20 -1.39 -4.02
N ALA A 56 10.24 -1.73 -4.77
CA ALA A 56 11.09 -0.76 -5.43
C ALA A 56 10.31 0.10 -6.45
N ASN A 57 9.44 -0.53 -7.25
CA ASN A 57 8.62 0.18 -8.24
C ASN A 57 7.59 1.08 -7.55
N ILE A 58 6.90 0.56 -6.53
CA ILE A 58 5.95 1.36 -5.74
C ILE A 58 6.66 2.56 -5.09
N ALA A 59 7.85 2.33 -4.53
CA ALA A 59 8.66 3.37 -3.88
C ALA A 59 9.07 4.47 -4.86
N TYR A 60 9.50 4.08 -6.06
CA TYR A 60 9.80 5.00 -7.16
C TYR A 60 8.57 5.86 -7.51
N ASP A 61 7.42 5.23 -7.75
CA ASP A 61 6.20 5.91 -8.19
C ASP A 61 5.64 6.91 -7.16
N ILE A 62 5.82 6.64 -5.86
CA ILE A 62 5.30 7.51 -4.78
C ILE A 62 6.37 8.44 -4.18
N GLY A 63 7.60 8.40 -4.68
CA GLY A 63 8.73 9.18 -4.17
C GLY A 63 9.10 8.85 -2.72
N ALA A 64 9.18 7.56 -2.37
CA ALA A 64 9.54 7.07 -1.04
C ALA A 64 10.72 6.09 -1.11
N SER A 65 11.26 5.69 0.04
CA SER A 65 12.24 4.61 0.10
C SER A 65 11.57 3.24 0.06
N THR A 66 12.26 2.23 -0.50
CA THR A 66 11.78 0.84 -0.49
C THR A 66 11.52 0.33 0.92
N ASP A 67 12.34 0.73 1.89
CA ASP A 67 12.20 0.33 3.30
C ASP A 67 10.96 0.94 3.96
N ASP A 68 10.63 2.19 3.61
CA ASP A 68 9.39 2.83 4.08
C ASP A 68 8.16 2.14 3.50
N VAL A 69 8.17 1.81 2.20
CA VAL A 69 7.08 1.07 1.54
C VAL A 69 6.92 -0.32 2.13
N ARG A 70 8.02 -1.07 2.30
CA ARG A 70 8.02 -2.39 2.93
C ARG A 70 7.44 -2.33 4.35
N SER A 71 7.83 -1.32 5.11
CA SER A 71 7.29 -1.13 6.46
C SER A 71 5.81 -0.77 6.46
N ALA A 72 5.38 0.05 5.50
CA ALA A 72 4.03 0.57 5.35
C ALA A 72 3.00 -0.47 4.88
N LEU A 73 3.44 -1.50 4.14
CA LEU A 73 2.58 -2.55 3.60
C LEU A 73 2.76 -3.82 4.43
N SER A 74 1.74 -4.20 5.19
CA SER A 74 1.84 -5.33 6.14
C SER A 74 1.87 -6.72 5.49
N ASN A 75 1.69 -6.82 4.17
CA ASN A 75 1.22 -8.04 3.51
C ASN A 75 2.17 -8.59 2.43
N GLY A 76 3.43 -8.18 2.39
CA GLY A 76 4.39 -8.65 1.37
C GLY A 76 5.56 -9.46 1.90
N GLY A 77 6.25 -10.11 0.96
CA GLY A 77 7.53 -10.77 1.19
C GLY A 77 8.68 -9.77 1.23
N TYR A 78 9.91 -10.22 0.99
CA TYR A 78 11.10 -9.37 1.12
C TYR A 78 11.14 -8.22 0.09
N ASN A 79 10.73 -8.50 -1.15
CA ASN A 79 10.87 -7.58 -2.29
C ASN A 79 9.56 -7.00 -2.81
N GLY A 80 8.41 -7.57 -2.43
CA GLY A 80 7.13 -7.19 -3.01
C GLY A 80 5.95 -7.97 -2.45
N VAL A 81 4.80 -7.79 -3.09
CA VAL A 81 3.52 -8.43 -2.77
C VAL A 81 3.01 -9.19 -4.00
N THR A 82 2.47 -10.38 -3.76
CA THR A 82 1.80 -11.18 -4.79
C THR A 82 0.34 -11.38 -4.38
N PHE A 83 -0.56 -11.16 -5.32
CA PHE A 83 -1.99 -11.43 -5.20
C PHE A 83 -2.38 -12.51 -6.20
N MET A 84 -3.23 -13.44 -5.79
CA MET A 84 -3.74 -14.53 -6.62
C MET A 84 -5.23 -14.70 -6.36
N GLY A 85 -6.03 -14.99 -7.39
CA GLY A 85 -7.43 -15.36 -7.23
C GLY A 85 -8.32 -14.23 -6.72
N ILE A 86 -8.12 -12.99 -7.19
CA ILE A 86 -8.93 -11.85 -6.76
C ILE A 86 -10.37 -12.04 -7.23
N SER A 87 -11.29 -12.23 -6.28
CA SER A 87 -12.69 -12.54 -6.56
C SER A 87 -13.45 -11.33 -7.15
N ALA A 88 -14.61 -11.59 -7.76
CA ALA A 88 -15.48 -10.51 -8.26
C ALA A 88 -15.95 -9.56 -7.12
N GLU A 89 -16.19 -10.10 -5.92
CA GLU A 89 -16.54 -9.30 -4.73
C GLU A 89 -15.38 -8.40 -4.30
N GLU A 90 -14.15 -8.93 -4.30
CA GLU A 90 -12.94 -8.16 -3.99
C GLU A 90 -12.67 -7.07 -5.04
N ARG A 91 -12.92 -7.35 -6.32
CA ARG A 91 -12.87 -6.35 -7.39
C ARG A 91 -13.91 -5.25 -7.20
N THR A 92 -15.10 -5.59 -6.71
CA THR A 92 -16.14 -4.60 -6.38
C THR A 92 -15.66 -3.68 -5.24
N ALA A 93 -15.02 -4.22 -4.21
CA ALA A 93 -14.43 -3.43 -3.13
C ALA A 93 -13.29 -2.50 -3.60
N LEU A 94 -12.66 -2.82 -4.74
CA LEU A 94 -11.60 -2.04 -5.38
C LEU A 94 -12.12 -1.00 -6.37
N ALA A 95 -13.40 -1.03 -6.76
CA ALA A 95 -13.98 -0.17 -7.80
C ALA A 95 -13.70 1.32 -7.58
N ARG A 96 -13.73 1.79 -6.33
CA ARG A 96 -13.42 3.19 -5.96
C ARG A 96 -11.99 3.65 -6.28
N TYR A 97 -11.08 2.73 -6.54
CA TYR A 97 -9.68 2.98 -6.89
C TYR A 97 -9.42 2.85 -8.39
N ARG A 98 -10.41 2.39 -9.17
CA ARG A 98 -10.29 2.31 -10.62
C ARG A 98 -10.17 3.74 -11.18
N ARG A 99 -9.26 3.94 -12.11
CA ARG A 99 -9.15 5.23 -12.82
C ARG A 99 -9.70 5.01 -14.22
N GLU A 100 -10.75 5.75 -14.56
CA GLU A 100 -11.19 5.87 -15.95
C GLU A 100 -10.07 6.58 -16.73
N GLY A 101 -9.74 6.07 -17.91
CA GLY A 101 -8.55 6.45 -18.66
C GLY A 101 -8.36 7.96 -18.78
N SER A 102 -7.17 8.44 -18.40
CA SER A 102 -6.64 9.75 -18.79
C SER A 102 -5.92 9.64 -20.12
#